data_AF-A0A9D6UWS6-F1
#
_entry.id   AF-A0A9D6UWS6-F1
#
_cell.length_a   1.000
_cell.length_b   1.000
_cell.length_c   1.000
_cell.angle_alpha   90.00
_cell.angle_beta   90.00
_cell.angle_gamma   90.00
#
_symmetry.space_group_name_H-M   'P 1'
#
loop_
_entity.id
_entity.type
_entity.pdbx_description
1 polymer ?
#
loop_
_entity_poly.entity_id
_entity_poly.type
_entity_poly.pdbx_seq_one_letter_code
_entity_poly.pdbx_strand_id
1 'polypeptide(L)'
;METLVASTGILPKLAQAAFFIAALVVWFRATDRAKGFKRLFALSLSFHGLYAALLTAAQGYVWSKDAFTKLFLSLPIEAEAPLPALLSPFRSIFLSDHGYFAFYSASRFWVPALFAVSCALVAYGVFRFANRSESTKTDALIFALGVSIVGYPACIAFAALAFLFILGQGLWKASTGRSGLSFALPAALAALIVILVGARLVAFLGLSAIAL
;
A
#
# COMPACT_ATOMS: atom_id res chain seq x y z
N MET A 1 12.42 7.04 22.38
CA MET A 1 11.73 7.42 21.12
C MET A 1 12.16 6.52 19.96
N GLU A 2 13.43 6.13 19.85
CA GLU A 2 13.94 5.18 18.84
C GLU A 2 13.29 3.78 18.86
N THR A 3 12.88 3.27 20.02
CA THR A 3 12.26 1.94 20.15
C THR A 3 10.83 1.84 19.58
N LEU A 4 10.09 2.95 19.54
CA LEU A 4 8.75 3.03 18.93
C LEU A 4 8.83 3.21 17.40
N VAL A 5 9.85 3.94 16.92
CA VAL A 5 10.11 4.07 15.47
C VAL A 5 10.65 2.75 14.89
N ALA A 6 11.45 2.01 15.65
CA ALA A 6 11.93 0.69 15.24
C ALA A 6 10.81 -0.38 15.23
N SER A 7 9.87 -0.34 16.20
CA SER A 7 8.76 -1.30 16.27
C SER A 7 7.65 -1.01 15.26
N THR A 8 7.40 0.26 14.92
CA THR A 8 6.42 0.66 13.90
C THR A 8 6.82 0.24 12.48
N GLY A 9 8.13 0.11 12.17
CA GLY A 9 8.59 -0.37 10.87
C GLY A 9 8.53 -1.90 10.68
N ILE A 10 8.45 -2.68 11.76
CA ILE A 10 8.42 -4.16 11.69
C ILE A 10 7.01 -4.67 11.41
N LEU A 11 5.99 -4.11 12.08
CA LEU A 11 4.60 -4.52 11.92
C LEU A 11 4.09 -4.53 10.47
N PRO A 12 4.33 -3.49 9.63
CA PRO A 12 3.87 -3.51 8.24
C PRO A 12 4.62 -4.56 7.41
N LYS A 13 5.90 -4.83 7.69
CA LYS A 13 6.67 -5.89 7.02
C LYS A 13 6.16 -7.28 7.40
N LEU A 14 5.81 -7.49 8.67
CA LEU A 14 5.19 -8.75 9.13
C LEU A 14 3.83 -8.95 8.49
N ALA A 15 3.01 -7.90 8.42
CA ALA A 15 1.72 -7.96 7.73
C ALA A 15 1.88 -8.27 6.24
N GLN A 16 2.84 -7.63 5.56
CA GLN A 16 3.20 -7.90 4.17
C GLN A 16 3.56 -9.38 3.95
N ALA A 17 4.47 -9.89 4.76
CA ALA A 17 4.87 -11.30 4.70
C ALA A 17 3.69 -12.23 4.97
N ALA A 18 2.85 -11.93 5.97
CA ALA A 18 1.68 -12.73 6.31
C ALA A 18 0.66 -12.77 5.17
N PHE A 19 0.33 -11.62 4.55
CA PHE A 19 -0.58 -11.58 3.40
C PHE A 19 0.02 -12.29 2.19
N PHE A 20 1.32 -12.15 1.94
CA PHE A 20 1.99 -12.85 0.84
C PHE A 20 1.97 -14.38 1.04
N ILE A 21 2.29 -14.86 2.24
CA ILE A 21 2.20 -16.29 2.59
C ILE A 21 0.76 -16.78 2.46
N ALA A 22 -0.22 -16.03 2.96
CA ALA A 22 -1.63 -16.38 2.83
C ALA A 22 -2.07 -16.45 1.35
N ALA A 23 -1.56 -15.55 0.49
CA ALA A 23 -1.80 -15.58 -0.95
C ALA A 23 -1.20 -16.84 -1.60
N LEU A 24 0.00 -17.26 -1.21
CA LEU A 24 0.59 -18.53 -1.66
C LEU A 24 -0.24 -19.74 -1.19
N VAL A 25 -0.71 -19.74 0.06
CA VAL A 25 -1.57 -20.81 0.57
C VAL A 25 -2.85 -20.91 -0.26
N VAL A 26 -3.50 -19.77 -0.56
CA VAL A 26 -4.69 -19.75 -1.44
C VAL A 26 -4.34 -20.25 -2.85
N TRP A 27 -3.20 -19.84 -3.40
CA TRP A 27 -2.75 -20.25 -4.73
C TRP A 27 -2.61 -21.78 -4.85
N PHE A 28 -1.99 -22.43 -3.86
CA PHE A 28 -1.67 -23.86 -3.92
C PHE A 28 -2.76 -24.77 -3.33
N ARG A 29 -3.53 -24.30 -2.34
CA ARG A 29 -4.40 -25.18 -1.54
C ARG A 29 -5.89 -24.85 -1.64
N ALA A 30 -6.30 -23.69 -2.18
CA ALA A 30 -7.72 -23.35 -2.21
C ALA A 30 -8.45 -24.02 -3.38
N THR A 31 -9.56 -24.69 -3.07
CA THR A 31 -10.50 -25.24 -4.05
C THR A 31 -11.16 -24.15 -4.90
N ASP A 32 -11.48 -23.01 -4.28
CA ASP A 32 -11.99 -21.80 -4.95
C ASP A 32 -11.00 -20.63 -4.74
N ARG A 33 -10.07 -20.50 -5.68
CA ARG A 33 -9.03 -19.46 -5.63
C ARG A 33 -9.62 -18.06 -5.75
N ALA A 34 -10.67 -17.88 -6.56
CA ALA A 34 -11.27 -16.58 -6.79
C ALA A 34 -11.87 -16.01 -5.50
N LYS A 35 -12.63 -16.84 -4.75
CA LYS A 35 -13.18 -16.44 -3.44
C LYS A 35 -12.09 -16.20 -2.41
N GLY A 36 -11.04 -17.02 -2.39
CA GLY A 36 -9.88 -16.85 -1.52
C GLY A 36 -9.18 -15.50 -1.74
N PHE A 37 -8.86 -15.17 -2.99
CA PHE A 37 -8.20 -13.90 -3.33
C PHE A 37 -9.10 -12.68 -3.10
N LYS A 38 -10.41 -12.77 -3.37
CA LYS A 38 -11.36 -11.68 -3.02
C LYS A 38 -11.34 -11.38 -1.53
N ARG A 39 -11.35 -12.41 -0.68
CA ARG A 39 -11.27 -12.25 0.79
C ARG A 39 -9.94 -11.64 1.21
N LEU A 40 -8.81 -12.15 0.70
CA LEU A 40 -7.50 -11.60 1.02
C LEU A 40 -7.35 -10.15 0.56
N PHE A 41 -7.86 -9.81 -0.61
CA PHE A 41 -7.87 -8.45 -1.11
C PHE A 41 -8.67 -7.52 -0.20
N ALA A 42 -9.91 -7.89 0.14
CA ALA A 42 -10.73 -7.11 1.07
C ALA A 42 -10.05 -6.93 2.45
N LEU A 43 -9.50 -8.01 3.01
CA LEU A 43 -8.77 -7.96 4.28
C LEU A 43 -7.52 -7.06 4.20
N SER A 44 -6.78 -7.11 3.09
CA SER A 44 -5.61 -6.27 2.87
C SER A 44 -6.00 -4.79 2.77
N LEU A 45 -7.09 -4.45 2.09
CA LEU A 45 -7.59 -3.07 2.04
C LEU A 45 -8.03 -2.58 3.43
N SER A 46 -8.78 -3.40 4.17
CA SER A 46 -9.21 -3.06 5.52
C SER A 46 -8.02 -2.89 6.49
N PHE A 47 -6.96 -3.67 6.29
CA PHE A 47 -5.73 -3.55 7.09
C PHE A 47 -5.10 -2.17 6.98
N HIS A 48 -5.05 -1.55 5.79
CA HIS A 48 -4.50 -0.19 5.62
C HIS A 48 -5.24 0.84 6.48
N GLY A 49 -6.58 0.81 6.47
CA GLY A 49 -7.39 1.70 7.30
C GLY A 49 -7.22 1.44 8.80
N LEU A 50 -7.25 0.17 9.21
CA LEU A 50 -7.04 -0.21 10.62
C LEU A 50 -5.65 0.21 11.11
N TYR A 51 -4.62 -0.01 10.29
CA TYR A 51 -3.25 0.34 10.62
C TYR A 51 -3.05 1.86 10.73
N ALA A 52 -3.63 2.65 9.81
CA ALA A 52 -3.61 4.11 9.91
C ALA A 52 -4.33 4.62 11.19
N ALA A 53 -5.45 4.00 11.56
CA ALA A 53 -6.15 4.31 12.80
C ALA A 53 -5.32 3.95 14.05
N LEU A 54 -4.67 2.78 14.05
CA LEU A 54 -3.76 2.36 15.14
C LEU A 54 -2.57 3.30 15.27
N LEU A 55 -1.95 3.72 14.15
CA LEU A 55 -0.86 4.70 14.17
C LEU A 55 -1.32 6.06 14.70
N THR A 56 -2.51 6.51 14.29
CA THR A 56 -3.12 7.75 14.80
C THR A 56 -3.29 7.67 16.32
N ALA A 57 -3.91 6.59 16.82
CA ALA A 57 -4.13 6.39 18.25
C ALA A 57 -2.82 6.27 19.04
N ALA A 58 -1.85 5.51 18.52
CA ALA A 58 -0.54 5.35 19.14
C ALA A 58 0.22 6.69 19.19
N GLN A 59 0.19 7.48 18.12
CA GLN A 59 0.81 8.80 18.07
C GLN A 59 0.16 9.75 19.08
N GLY A 60 -1.17 9.79 19.14
CA GLY A 60 -1.90 10.60 20.10
C GLY A 60 -1.58 10.21 21.54
N TYR A 61 -1.50 8.90 21.83
CA TYR A 61 -1.08 8.41 23.14
C TYR A 61 0.34 8.84 23.48
N VAL A 62 1.30 8.68 22.56
CA VAL A 62 2.70 9.08 22.78
C VAL A 62 2.81 10.59 23.05
N TRP A 63 2.15 11.43 22.25
CA TRP A 63 2.16 12.88 22.45
C TRP A 63 1.44 13.32 23.73
N SER A 64 0.52 12.52 24.26
CA SER A 64 -0.16 12.84 25.52
C SER A 64 0.74 12.69 26.75
N LYS A 65 1.88 11.99 26.64
CA LYS A 65 2.74 11.62 27.78
C LYS A 65 3.75 12.67 28.19
N ASP A 66 4.12 13.57 27.29
CA ASP A 66 5.14 14.58 27.54
C ASP A 66 4.56 15.99 27.38
N ALA A 67 4.88 16.88 28.31
CA ALA A 67 4.29 18.21 28.39
C ALA A 67 4.56 19.06 27.14
N PHE A 68 5.74 18.89 26.53
CA PHE A 68 6.09 19.56 25.29
C PHE A 68 5.30 18.97 24.11
N THR A 69 5.28 17.64 23.96
CA THR A 69 4.56 17.03 22.83
C THR A 69 3.03 17.16 22.92
N LYS A 70 2.50 17.34 24.13
CA LYS A 70 1.07 17.55 24.37
C LYS A 70 0.57 18.85 23.74
N LEU A 71 1.42 19.88 23.60
CA LEU A 71 1.07 21.11 22.89
C LEU A 71 0.61 20.83 21.45
N PHE A 72 1.23 19.88 20.76
CA PHE A 72 0.86 19.52 19.38
C PHE A 72 -0.53 18.90 19.25
N LEU A 73 -1.14 18.45 20.36
CA LEU A 73 -2.52 17.96 20.39
C LEU A 73 -3.54 19.10 20.46
N SER A 74 -3.11 20.29 20.91
CA SER A 74 -3.96 21.45 21.16
C SER A 74 -3.57 22.68 20.33
N LEU A 75 -2.74 22.49 19.28
CA LEU A 75 -2.34 23.57 18.39
C LEU A 75 -3.09 23.49 17.04
N PRO A 76 -3.56 24.63 16.50
CA PRO A 76 -3.98 24.72 15.12
C PRO A 76 -2.76 24.73 14.18
N ILE A 77 -2.98 24.44 12.89
CA ILE A 77 -1.97 24.76 11.88
C ILE A 77 -1.97 26.26 11.59
N GLU A 78 -0.85 26.79 11.10
CA GLU A 78 -0.80 28.16 10.60
C GLU A 78 -1.74 28.36 9.40
N ALA A 79 -2.44 29.50 9.36
CA ALA A 79 -3.44 29.78 8.33
C ALA A 79 -2.86 29.77 6.91
N GLU A 80 -1.59 30.15 6.77
CA GLU A 80 -0.86 30.23 5.50
C GLU A 80 -0.02 28.97 5.22
N ALA A 81 -0.10 27.95 6.08
CA ALA A 81 0.67 26.73 5.89
C ALA A 81 0.39 26.10 4.52
N PRO A 82 1.43 25.72 3.75
CA PRO A 82 1.26 25.04 2.49
C PRO A 82 0.65 23.66 2.75
N LEU A 83 -0.55 23.44 2.22
CA LEU A 83 -1.25 22.15 2.32
C LEU A 83 -1.12 21.38 1.00
N PRO A 84 -0.91 20.06 1.04
CA PRO A 84 -1.07 19.21 -0.13
C PRO A 84 -2.46 19.40 -0.76
N ALA A 85 -2.56 19.33 -2.08
CA ALA A 85 -3.82 19.55 -2.80
C ALA A 85 -4.97 18.65 -2.33
N LEU A 86 -4.67 17.43 -1.86
CA LEU A 86 -5.66 16.51 -1.31
C LEU A 86 -6.25 16.98 0.04
N LEU A 87 -5.47 17.72 0.81
CA LEU A 87 -5.85 18.21 2.15
C LEU A 87 -6.34 19.67 2.13
N SER A 88 -6.07 20.42 1.06
CA SER A 88 -6.47 21.83 0.95
C SER A 88 -7.98 22.08 1.11
N PRO A 89 -8.91 21.23 0.64
CA PRO A 89 -10.35 21.44 0.85
C PRO A 89 -10.76 21.35 2.32
N PHE A 90 -9.94 20.69 3.14
CA PHE A 90 -10.21 20.46 4.56
C PHE A 90 -9.49 21.46 5.48
N ARG A 91 -8.96 22.56 4.93
CA ARG A 91 -8.19 23.57 5.70
C ARG A 91 -8.91 24.01 6.98
N SER A 92 -10.22 24.24 6.92
CA SER A 92 -11.02 24.66 8.08
C SER A 92 -10.93 23.69 9.27
N ILE A 93 -10.81 22.39 9.02
CA ILE A 93 -10.65 21.37 10.06
C ILE A 93 -9.30 21.54 10.77
N PHE A 94 -8.25 21.88 10.02
CA PHE A 94 -6.90 22.04 10.55
C PHE A 94 -6.66 23.39 11.25
N LEU A 95 -7.56 24.36 11.13
CA LEU A 95 -7.51 25.62 11.88
C LEU A 95 -8.12 25.51 13.29
N SER A 96 -8.72 24.36 13.63
CA SER A 96 -9.22 24.10 14.98
C SER A 96 -8.10 23.82 15.98
N ASP A 97 -8.42 23.85 17.27
CA ASP A 97 -7.47 23.57 18.35
C ASP A 97 -6.78 22.20 18.22
N HIS A 98 -7.30 21.24 17.45
CA HIS A 98 -6.66 19.91 17.28
C HIS A 98 -6.09 19.74 15.87
N GLY A 99 -5.96 20.86 15.17
CA GLY A 99 -5.71 20.90 13.75
C GLY A 99 -4.32 20.44 13.36
N TYR A 100 -3.30 20.72 14.18
CA TYR A 100 -1.94 20.22 13.94
C TYR A 100 -1.89 18.70 14.02
N PHE A 101 -2.47 18.10 15.07
CA PHE A 101 -2.52 16.64 15.20
C PHE A 101 -3.36 15.98 14.09
N ALA A 102 -4.48 16.61 13.71
CA ALA A 102 -5.30 16.14 12.60
C ALA A 102 -4.53 16.19 11.27
N PHE A 103 -3.81 17.28 11.00
CA PHE A 103 -2.97 17.42 9.81
C PHE A 103 -1.81 16.42 9.80
N TYR A 104 -1.11 16.27 10.91
CA TYR A 104 -0.01 15.31 11.07
C TYR A 104 -0.50 13.88 10.82
N SER A 105 -1.59 13.47 11.48
CA SER A 105 -2.14 12.11 11.32
C SER A 105 -2.67 11.87 9.91
N ALA A 106 -3.34 12.87 9.33
CA ALA A 106 -3.84 12.79 7.96
C ALA A 106 -2.68 12.60 6.97
N SER A 107 -1.68 13.49 7.01
CA SER A 107 -0.55 13.47 6.08
C SER A 107 0.34 12.24 6.24
N ARG A 108 0.64 11.81 7.47
CA ARG A 108 1.60 10.73 7.75
C ARG A 108 0.99 9.33 7.72
N PHE A 109 -0.30 9.18 8.04
CA PHE A 109 -0.90 7.84 8.19
C PHE A 109 -2.01 7.60 7.18
N TRP A 110 -2.96 8.53 7.08
CA TRP A 110 -4.14 8.32 6.24
C TRP A 110 -3.86 8.53 4.76
N VAL A 111 -3.09 9.55 4.38
CA VAL A 111 -2.77 9.82 2.97
C VAL A 111 -2.00 8.63 2.34
N PRO A 112 -0.93 8.09 2.95
CA PRO A 112 -0.28 6.88 2.43
C PRO A 112 -1.21 5.67 2.33
N ALA A 113 -2.07 5.45 3.33
CA ALA A 113 -3.06 4.37 3.33
C ALA A 113 -4.08 4.53 2.18
N LEU A 114 -4.60 5.75 1.99
CA LEU A 114 -5.51 6.09 0.90
C LEU A 114 -4.85 5.92 -0.46
N PHE A 115 -3.58 6.31 -0.61
CA PHE A 115 -2.83 6.06 -1.83
C PHE A 115 -2.63 4.57 -2.08
N ALA A 116 -2.25 3.78 -1.09
CA ALA A 116 -2.10 2.34 -1.22
C ALA A 116 -3.41 1.67 -1.67
N VAL A 117 -4.53 2.02 -1.03
CA VAL A 117 -5.87 1.52 -1.40
C VAL A 117 -6.25 1.99 -2.80
N SER A 118 -6.04 3.26 -3.12
CA SER A 118 -6.38 3.82 -4.44
C SER A 118 -5.58 3.17 -5.56
N CYS A 119 -4.27 2.99 -5.39
CA CYS A 119 -3.42 2.27 -6.35
C CYS A 119 -3.91 0.83 -6.57
N ALA A 120 -4.28 0.14 -5.50
CA ALA A 120 -4.78 -1.23 -5.57
C ALA A 120 -6.13 -1.31 -6.29
N LEU A 121 -7.06 -0.39 -6.02
CA LEU A 121 -8.35 -0.31 -6.69
C LEU A 121 -8.23 0.08 -8.16
N VAL A 122 -7.36 1.04 -8.49
CA VAL A 122 -7.07 1.43 -9.87
C VAL A 122 -6.47 0.24 -10.63
N ALA A 123 -5.48 -0.46 -10.05
CA ALA A 123 -4.91 -1.66 -10.65
C ALA A 123 -5.99 -2.73 -10.86
N TYR A 124 -6.83 -2.97 -9.86
CA TYR A 124 -7.96 -3.90 -9.99
C TYR A 124 -8.87 -3.50 -11.15
N GLY A 125 -9.29 -2.23 -11.24
CA GLY A 125 -10.15 -1.71 -12.30
C GLY A 125 -9.53 -1.90 -13.69
N VAL A 126 -8.29 -1.42 -13.89
CA VAL A 126 -7.58 -1.51 -15.18
C VAL A 126 -7.53 -2.96 -15.67
N PHE A 127 -7.05 -3.89 -14.84
CA PHE A 127 -6.96 -5.29 -15.24
C PHE A 127 -8.33 -5.98 -15.32
N ARG A 128 -9.32 -5.56 -14.54
CA ARG A 128 -10.68 -6.13 -14.58
C ARG A 128 -11.43 -5.76 -15.85
N PHE A 129 -11.23 -4.53 -16.37
CA PHE A 129 -11.87 -4.06 -17.61
C PHE A 129 -11.12 -4.51 -18.87
N ALA A 130 -9.79 -4.65 -18.80
CA ALA A 130 -8.99 -5.17 -19.91
C ALA A 130 -9.26 -6.67 -20.20
N ASN A 131 -9.80 -7.41 -19.24
CA ASN A 131 -9.91 -8.86 -19.30
C ASN A 131 -11.36 -9.36 -19.39
N ARG A 132 -11.66 -10.14 -20.44
CA ARG A 132 -13.01 -10.68 -20.70
C ARG A 132 -13.29 -12.05 -20.07
N SER A 133 -12.27 -12.84 -19.74
CA SER A 133 -12.41 -14.21 -19.19
C SER A 133 -12.39 -14.24 -17.66
N GLU A 134 -13.08 -15.22 -17.04
CA GLU A 134 -13.08 -15.42 -15.58
C GLU A 134 -11.69 -15.75 -15.02
N SER A 135 -10.83 -16.45 -15.76
CA SER A 135 -9.47 -16.74 -15.26
C SER A 135 -8.64 -15.46 -15.17
N THR A 136 -8.77 -14.57 -16.15
CA THR A 136 -8.06 -13.29 -16.16
C THR A 136 -8.64 -12.27 -15.17
N LYS A 137 -9.89 -12.43 -14.72
CA LYS A 137 -10.43 -11.69 -13.57
C LYS A 137 -9.76 -12.08 -12.25
N THR A 138 -9.38 -13.35 -12.09
CA THR A 138 -8.63 -13.81 -10.91
C THR A 138 -7.20 -13.27 -10.95
N ASP A 139 -6.56 -13.26 -12.12
CA ASP A 139 -5.24 -12.63 -12.29
C ASP A 139 -5.26 -11.13 -11.96
N ALA A 140 -6.33 -10.41 -12.32
CA ALA A 140 -6.53 -9.01 -11.95
C ALA A 140 -6.58 -8.82 -10.42
N LEU A 141 -7.27 -9.71 -9.69
CA LEU A 141 -7.31 -9.70 -8.23
C LEU A 141 -5.93 -9.95 -7.63
N ILE A 142 -5.16 -10.88 -8.18
CA ILE A 142 -3.82 -11.20 -7.70
C ILE A 142 -2.87 -10.03 -7.90
N PHE A 143 -2.95 -9.36 -9.06
CA PHE A 143 -2.16 -8.16 -9.31
C PHE A 143 -2.52 -7.04 -8.33
N ALA A 144 -3.82 -6.77 -8.15
CA ALA A 144 -4.30 -5.75 -7.22
C ALA A 144 -3.93 -6.07 -5.76
N LEU A 145 -4.00 -7.34 -5.38
CA LEU A 145 -3.52 -7.82 -4.08
C LEU A 145 -2.00 -7.63 -3.93
N GLY A 146 -1.23 -7.86 -4.99
CA GLY A 146 0.20 -7.56 -5.01
C GLY A 146 0.47 -6.09 -4.70
N VAL A 147 -0.26 -5.17 -5.35
CA VAL A 147 -0.19 -3.72 -5.08
C VAL A 147 -0.57 -3.39 -3.65
N SER A 148 -1.66 -3.97 -3.13
CA SER A 148 -2.12 -3.67 -1.77
C SER A 148 -1.19 -4.23 -0.70
N ILE A 149 -0.54 -5.37 -0.93
CA ILE A 149 0.46 -5.95 -0.04
C ILE A 149 1.66 -5.00 0.05
N VAL A 150 2.29 -4.67 -1.08
CA VAL A 150 3.51 -3.85 -1.05
C VAL A 150 3.25 -2.44 -0.52
N GLY A 151 2.06 -1.88 -0.75
CA GLY A 151 1.63 -0.58 -0.24
C GLY A 151 2.37 0.59 -0.89
N TYR A 152 2.02 1.81 -0.47
CA TYR A 152 2.69 3.03 -0.90
C TYR A 152 3.96 3.28 -0.07
N PRO A 153 5.07 3.77 -0.66
CA PRO A 153 5.31 4.10 -2.06
C PRO A 153 5.80 2.92 -2.93
N ALA A 154 5.99 1.75 -2.32
CA ALA A 154 6.58 0.57 -2.96
C ALA A 154 5.75 0.02 -4.14
N CYS A 155 4.46 0.39 -4.23
CA CYS A 155 3.58 0.08 -5.35
C CYS A 155 4.11 0.60 -6.70
N ILE A 156 4.88 1.69 -6.72
CA ILE A 156 5.49 2.23 -7.94
C ILE A 156 6.57 1.28 -8.45
N ALA A 157 7.48 0.86 -7.57
CA ALA A 157 8.52 -0.12 -7.90
C ALA A 157 7.91 -1.47 -8.29
N PHE A 158 6.85 -1.88 -7.60
CA PHE A 158 6.08 -3.08 -7.95
C PHE A 158 5.51 -3.00 -9.36
N ALA A 159 4.86 -1.89 -9.72
CA ALA A 159 4.26 -1.73 -11.05
C ALA A 159 5.32 -1.81 -12.15
N ALA A 160 6.47 -1.15 -11.96
CA ALA A 160 7.59 -1.21 -12.89
C ALA A 160 8.14 -2.64 -13.04
N LEU A 161 8.40 -3.34 -11.93
CA LEU A 161 8.90 -4.72 -11.94
C LEU A 161 7.89 -5.70 -12.55
N ALA A 162 6.62 -5.59 -12.17
CA ALA A 162 5.56 -6.43 -12.72
C ALA A 162 5.43 -6.24 -14.23
N PHE A 163 5.52 -5.00 -14.71
CA PHE A 163 5.53 -4.70 -16.14
C PHE A 163 6.72 -5.35 -16.85
N LEU A 164 7.94 -5.23 -16.31
CA LEU A 164 9.12 -5.90 -16.87
C LEU A 164 8.96 -7.42 -16.93
N PHE A 165 8.39 -8.04 -15.90
CA PHE A 165 8.12 -9.48 -15.90
C PHE A 165 7.03 -9.89 -16.89
N ILE A 166 5.99 -9.07 -17.07
CA ILE A 166 4.95 -9.31 -18.09
C ILE A 166 5.57 -9.22 -19.49
N LEU A 167 6.41 -8.22 -19.76
CA LEU A 167 7.14 -8.09 -21.02
C LEU A 167 8.05 -9.30 -21.28
N GLY A 168 8.86 -9.68 -20.30
CA GLY A 168 9.75 -10.84 -20.41
C GLY A 168 8.99 -12.14 -20.67
N GLN A 169 7.86 -12.34 -19.97
CA GLN A 169 6.98 -13.48 -20.23
C GLN A 169 6.41 -13.44 -21.66
N GLY A 170 6.02 -12.27 -22.15
CA GLY A 170 5.51 -12.08 -23.51
C GLY A 170 6.55 -12.44 -24.57
N LEU A 171 7.78 -11.93 -24.44
CA LEU A 171 8.88 -12.24 -25.36
C LEU A 171 9.22 -13.73 -25.38
N TRP A 172 9.27 -14.37 -24.20
CA TRP A 172 9.54 -15.81 -24.09
C TRP A 172 8.43 -16.66 -24.73
N LYS A 173 7.17 -16.26 -24.57
CA LYS A 173 6.04 -16.97 -25.20
C LYS A 173 6.00 -16.77 -26.70
N ALA A 174 6.33 -15.58 -27.18
CA ALA A 174 6.45 -15.30 -28.61
C ALA A 174 7.55 -16.15 -29.26
N SER A 175 8.71 -16.30 -28.62
CA SER A 175 9.80 -17.13 -29.16
C SER A 175 9.52 -18.63 -29.14
N THR A 176 8.66 -19.09 -28.23
CA THR A 176 8.29 -20.52 -28.09
C THR A 176 6.98 -20.89 -28.78
N GLY A 177 6.31 -19.94 -29.45
CA GLY A 177 5.03 -20.15 -30.12
C GLY A 177 3.85 -20.44 -29.17
N ARG A 178 3.99 -20.16 -27.86
CA ARG A 178 2.95 -20.42 -26.86
C ARG A 178 1.97 -19.24 -26.78
N SER A 179 0.67 -19.53 -26.74
CA SER A 179 -0.37 -18.51 -26.60
C SER A 179 -0.79 -18.28 -25.14
N GLY A 180 -1.31 -17.07 -24.87
CA GLY A 180 -1.87 -16.65 -23.58
C GLY A 180 -0.85 -16.02 -22.62
N LEU A 181 -1.17 -14.85 -22.06
CA LEU A 181 -0.39 -14.17 -21.01
C LEU A 181 -1.06 -14.38 -19.65
N SER A 182 -0.28 -14.55 -18.58
CA SER A 182 -0.82 -14.61 -17.21
C SER A 182 -0.15 -13.54 -16.38
N PHE A 183 -0.96 -12.73 -15.70
CA PHE A 183 -0.47 -11.62 -14.89
C PHE A 183 -0.14 -12.05 -13.46
N ALA A 184 -0.68 -13.19 -13.01
CA ALA A 184 -0.52 -13.65 -11.64
C ALA A 184 0.93 -13.96 -11.25
N LEU A 185 1.67 -14.69 -12.10
CA LEU A 185 3.05 -15.05 -11.80
C LEU A 185 4.00 -13.84 -11.84
N PRO A 186 3.97 -12.97 -12.87
CA PRO A 186 4.71 -11.70 -12.85
C PRO A 186 4.40 -10.84 -11.62
N ALA A 187 3.13 -10.74 -11.23
CA ALA A 187 2.73 -10.00 -10.04
C ALA A 187 3.30 -10.62 -8.75
N ALA A 188 3.22 -11.94 -8.60
CA ALA A 188 3.75 -12.62 -7.42
C ALA A 188 5.27 -12.44 -7.26
N LEU A 189 6.02 -12.54 -8.38
CA LEU A 189 7.47 -12.32 -8.39
C LEU A 189 7.83 -10.87 -8.08
N ALA A 190 7.13 -9.91 -8.67
CA ALA A 190 7.32 -8.49 -8.37
C ALA A 190 7.03 -8.19 -6.90
N ALA A 191 5.93 -8.71 -6.35
CA ALA A 191 5.60 -8.54 -4.94
C ALA A 191 6.69 -9.12 -4.03
N LEU A 192 7.18 -10.33 -4.32
CA LEU A 192 8.24 -10.96 -3.54
C LEU A 192 9.51 -10.09 -3.52
N ILE A 193 9.96 -9.62 -4.68
CA ILE A 193 11.17 -8.79 -4.78
C ILE A 193 10.98 -7.46 -4.02
N VAL A 194 9.81 -6.85 -4.14
CA VAL A 194 9.51 -5.59 -3.44
C VAL A 194 9.39 -5.80 -1.92
N ILE A 195 8.86 -6.93 -1.45
CA ILE A 195 8.84 -7.23 -0.01
C ILE A 195 10.27 -7.39 0.53
N LEU A 196 11.15 -8.06 -0.23
CA LEU A 196 12.52 -8.36 0.20
C LEU A 196 13.45 -7.14 0.10
N VAL A 197 13.31 -6.32 -0.96
CA VAL A 197 14.30 -5.29 -1.32
C VAL A 197 13.66 -3.92 -1.57
N GLY A 198 12.35 -3.78 -1.37
CA GLY A 198 11.57 -2.59 -1.72
C GLY A 198 12.06 -1.30 -1.09
N ALA A 199 12.54 -1.33 0.15
CA ALA A 199 13.11 -0.14 0.79
C ALA A 199 14.32 0.42 0.01
N ARG A 200 15.17 -0.46 -0.52
CA ARG A 200 16.32 -0.05 -1.34
C ARG A 200 15.88 0.41 -2.72
N LEU A 201 14.85 -0.21 -3.30
CA LEU A 201 14.28 0.20 -4.59
C LEU A 201 13.63 1.59 -4.51
N VAL A 202 12.83 1.84 -3.48
CA VAL A 202 12.22 3.15 -3.21
C VAL A 202 13.32 4.22 -3.02
N ALA A 203 14.37 3.89 -2.29
CA ALA A 203 15.50 4.79 -2.10
C ALA A 203 16.26 5.08 -3.41
N PHE A 204 16.55 4.05 -4.19
CA PHE A 204 17.22 4.15 -5.48
C PHE A 204 16.42 4.99 -6.50
N LEU A 205 15.10 4.84 -6.50
CA LEU A 205 14.19 5.60 -7.37
C LEU A 205 13.99 7.07 -6.89
N GLY A 206 14.65 7.50 -5.81
CA GLY A 206 14.48 8.84 -5.25
C GLY A 206 13.10 9.06 -4.62
N LEU A 207 12.32 8.00 -4.39
CA LEU A 207 10.97 8.07 -3.87
C LEU A 207 10.93 8.24 -2.34
N SER A 208 12.09 8.22 -1.68
CA SER A 208 12.24 8.42 -0.23
C SER A 208 11.63 9.74 0.24
N ALA A 209 11.73 10.80 -0.57
CA ALA A 209 11.18 12.12 -0.26
C ALA A 209 9.65 12.14 -0.21
N ILE A 210 9.00 11.21 -0.91
CA ILE A 210 7.54 11.06 -0.97
C ILE A 210 7.05 9.98 0.00
N ALA A 211 7.97 9.22 0.61
CA ALA A 211 7.71 8.20 1.61
C ALA A 211 7.54 8.76 3.03
N LEU A 212 7.69 10.08 3.21
CA LEU A 212 7.62 10.81 4.47
C LEU A 212 6.18 11.24 4.76
#